data_AF-A0A944X4J9-F1
#
_entry.id   AF-A0A944X4J9-F1
#
_cell.length_a   1.000
_cell.length_b   1.000
_cell.length_c   1.000
_cell.angle_alpha   90.00
_cell.angle_beta   90.00
_cell.angle_gamma   90.00
#
_symmetry.space_group_name_H-M   'P 1'
#
loop_
_entity.id
_entity.type
_entity.pdbx_description
1 polymer ?
#
loop_
_entity_poly.entity_id
_entity_poly.type
_entity_poly.pdbx_seq_one_letter_code
_entity_poly.pdbx_strand_id
1 'polypeptide(L)'
;MNKKDIHTLIRLARKCGESVCDKGTFEERQTKFLVMKWKYQGCAFAHKFPGSQKRSTLNHQYSQMRKNLRASGLGPPNEFSEKFMGSVEQRELLEELWLHLGTDDEGETPYGGEVEW
;
A
#
# COMPACT_ATOMS: atom_id res chain seq x y z
N MET A 1 10.59 16.27 5.87
CA MET A 1 10.32 15.79 4.50
C MET A 1 10.67 14.31 4.41
N ASN A 2 9.67 13.44 4.57
CA ASN A 2 9.86 11.99 4.42
C ASN A 2 10.07 11.70 2.92
N LYS A 3 11.28 11.29 2.54
CA LYS A 3 11.57 10.92 1.15
C LYS A 3 10.75 9.67 0.83
N LYS A 4 9.73 9.80 -0.02
CA LYS A 4 8.97 8.66 -0.55
C LYS A 4 9.97 7.71 -1.23
N ASP A 5 10.13 6.52 -0.67
CA ASP A 5 11.17 5.57 -1.03
C ASP A 5 10.54 4.20 -1.30
N ILE A 6 10.69 3.71 -2.52
CA ILE A 6 10.02 2.49 -2.95
C ILE A 6 10.57 1.25 -2.25
N HIS A 7 11.83 1.24 -1.83
CA HIS A 7 12.39 0.11 -1.07
C HIS A 7 11.76 0.03 0.31
N THR A 8 11.58 1.18 0.96
CA THR A 8 10.88 1.29 2.24
C THR A 8 9.43 0.85 2.11
N LEU A 9 8.73 1.32 1.06
CA LEU A 9 7.36 0.91 0.78
C LEU A 9 7.24 -0.61 0.57
N ILE A 10 8.12 -1.20 -0.25
CA ILE A 10 8.16 -2.64 -0.49
C ILE A 10 8.41 -3.40 0.82
N ARG A 11 9.34 -2.92 1.66
CA ARG A 11 9.68 -3.58 2.93
C ARG A 11 8.51 -3.54 3.91
N LEU A 12 7.83 -2.41 4.03
CA LEU A 12 6.65 -2.24 4.89
C LEU A 12 5.48 -3.08 4.37
N ALA A 13 5.23 -3.04 3.06
CA ALA A 13 4.23 -3.88 2.42
C ALA A 13 4.48 -5.36 2.73
N ARG A 14 5.71 -5.84 2.48
CA ARG A 14 6.10 -7.23 2.76
C ARG A 14 5.81 -7.62 4.21
N LYS A 15 6.31 -6.85 5.18
CA LYS A 15 6.07 -7.10 6.62
C LYS A 15 4.60 -7.11 6.98
N CYS A 16 3.85 -6.12 6.48
CA CYS A 16 2.42 -6.03 6.73
C CYS A 16 1.72 -7.28 6.17
N GLY A 17 1.98 -7.63 4.91
CA GLY A 17 1.45 -8.82 4.27
C GLY A 17 1.77 -10.11 5.00
N GLU A 18 3.04 -10.39 5.29
CA GLU A 18 3.44 -11.60 6.01
C GLU A 18 2.78 -11.70 7.39
N SER A 19 2.56 -10.55 8.04
CA SER A 19 1.92 -10.50 9.36
C SER A 19 0.41 -10.67 9.26
N VAL A 20 -0.28 -9.90 8.41
CA VAL A 20 -1.76 -9.85 8.36
C VAL A 20 -2.37 -10.95 7.49
N CYS A 21 -1.65 -11.50 6.51
CA CYS A 21 -2.23 -12.43 5.56
C CYS A 21 -2.72 -13.74 6.18
N ASP A 22 -3.68 -14.37 5.50
CA ASP A 22 -4.09 -15.74 5.79
C ASP A 22 -2.89 -16.70 5.62
N LYS A 23 -2.73 -17.62 6.57
CA LYS A 23 -1.58 -18.54 6.63
C LYS A 23 -1.41 -19.30 5.30
N GLY A 24 -0.24 -19.15 4.67
CA GLY A 24 0.10 -19.81 3.41
C GLY A 24 -0.45 -19.13 2.15
N THR A 25 -1.01 -17.92 2.25
CA THR A 25 -1.52 -17.18 1.09
C THR A 25 -0.56 -16.11 0.56
N PHE A 26 0.48 -15.78 1.33
CA PHE A 26 1.52 -14.85 0.91
C PHE A 26 2.35 -15.43 -0.23
N GLU A 27 2.36 -14.74 -1.37
CA GLU A 27 3.19 -15.03 -2.51
C GLU A 27 3.94 -13.78 -2.96
N GLU A 28 5.26 -13.90 -3.01
CA GLU A 28 6.13 -12.91 -3.63
C GLU A 28 6.81 -13.52 -4.86
N ARG A 29 6.73 -12.82 -5.99
CA ARG A 29 7.43 -13.22 -7.22
C ARG A 29 8.21 -12.05 -7.78
N GLN A 30 9.52 -12.23 -7.87
CA GLN A 30 10.41 -11.27 -8.52
C GLN A 30 10.65 -11.71 -9.97
N THR A 31 10.27 -10.86 -10.92
CA THR A 31 10.50 -11.05 -12.35
C THR A 31 11.19 -9.79 -12.91
N LYS A 32 10.70 -9.22 -14.03
CA LYS A 32 11.01 -7.84 -14.43
C LYS A 32 10.38 -6.80 -13.49
N PHE A 33 9.37 -7.23 -12.74
CA PHE A 33 8.64 -6.46 -11.73
C PHE A 33 8.56 -7.28 -10.45
N LEU A 34 8.49 -6.61 -9.30
CA LEU A 34 8.23 -7.28 -8.03
C LEU A 34 6.71 -7.37 -7.83
N VAL A 35 6.17 -8.58 -7.89
CA VAL A 35 4.74 -8.83 -7.72
C VAL A 35 4.51 -9.45 -6.35
N MET A 36 3.61 -8.84 -5.60
CA MET A 36 3.29 -9.21 -4.23
C MET A 36 1.80 -9.49 -4.15
N LYS A 37 1.44 -10.68 -3.67
CA LYS A 37 0.06 -11.12 -3.56
C LYS A 37 -0.16 -11.79 -2.22
N TRP A 38 -1.30 -11.55 -1.61
CA TRP A 38 -1.73 -12.26 -0.41
C TRP A 38 -3.24 -12.20 -0.30
N LYS A 39 -3.82 -12.98 0.61
CA LYS A 39 -5.22 -12.85 0.97
C LYS A 39 -5.35 -12.41 2.43
N TYR A 40 -6.35 -11.59 2.70
CA TYR A 40 -6.75 -11.18 4.03
C TYR A 40 -8.26 -11.35 4.17
N GLN A 41 -8.71 -12.23 5.06
CA GLN A 41 -10.13 -12.48 5.31
C GLN A 41 -10.92 -12.81 4.04
N GLY A 42 -10.31 -13.55 3.10
CA GLY A 42 -10.91 -13.90 1.82
C GLY A 42 -10.80 -12.82 0.73
N CYS A 43 -10.36 -11.60 1.06
CA CYS A 43 -10.06 -10.56 0.09
C CYS A 43 -8.65 -10.74 -0.49
N ALA A 44 -8.55 -10.80 -1.82
CA ALA A 44 -7.25 -10.89 -2.49
C ALA A 44 -6.62 -9.50 -2.63
N PHE A 45 -5.37 -9.40 -2.20
CA PHE A 45 -4.49 -8.28 -2.47
C PHE A 45 -3.49 -8.68 -3.55
N ALA A 46 -3.29 -7.80 -4.54
CA ALA A 46 -2.26 -7.99 -5.54
C ALA A 46 -1.68 -6.64 -5.94
N HIS A 47 -0.37 -6.49 -5.75
CA HIS A 47 0.35 -5.28 -6.11
C HIS A 47 1.56 -5.63 -6.98
N LYS A 48 1.86 -4.75 -7.94
CA LYS A 48 2.97 -4.91 -8.88
C LYS A 48 3.87 -3.68 -8.77
N PHE A 49 5.00 -3.85 -8.09
CA PHE A 49 6.01 -2.83 -8.00
C PHE A 49 6.87 -2.80 -9.27
N PRO A 50 7.03 -1.63 -9.91
CA PRO A 50 7.87 -1.46 -11.07
C PRO A 50 9.35 -1.60 -10.68
N GLY A 51 10.15 -2.22 -11.55
CA GLY A 51 11.60 -2.27 -11.35
C GLY A 51 12.30 -0.92 -11.57
N SER A 52 11.61 0.07 -12.15
CA SER A 52 12.14 1.40 -12.45
C SER A 52 11.64 2.45 -11.46
N GLN A 53 12.57 3.20 -10.85
CA GLN A 53 12.33 4.14 -9.76
C GLN A 53 12.06 5.59 -10.23
N LYS A 54 11.39 5.78 -11.37
CA LYS A 54 11.05 7.14 -11.82
C LYS A 54 10.09 7.79 -10.80
N ARG A 55 10.33 9.04 -10.43
CA ARG A 55 9.50 9.81 -9.46
C ARG A 55 8.00 9.81 -9.81
N SER A 56 7.65 10.01 -11.08
CA SER A 56 6.25 9.99 -11.53
C SER A 56 5.59 8.62 -11.33
N THR A 57 6.38 7.55 -11.48
CA THR A 57 5.94 6.19 -11.21
C THR A 57 5.76 5.96 -9.71
N LEU A 58 6.60 6.56 -8.87
CA LEU A 58 6.56 6.41 -7.42
C LEU A 58 5.26 6.95 -6.81
N ASN A 59 4.85 8.18 -7.12
CA ASN A 59 3.56 8.72 -6.63
C ASN A 59 2.37 7.86 -7.09
N HIS A 60 2.42 7.36 -8.32
CA HIS A 60 1.40 6.44 -8.82
C HIS A 60 1.38 5.12 -8.03
N GLN A 61 2.54 4.56 -7.67
CA GLN A 61 2.61 3.35 -6.83
C GLN A 61 2.00 3.57 -5.45
N TYR A 62 2.30 4.69 -4.81
CA TYR A 62 1.72 5.03 -3.50
C TYR A 62 0.18 5.12 -3.60
N SER A 63 -0.36 5.80 -4.62
CA SER A 63 -1.80 5.89 -4.84
C SER A 63 -2.44 4.52 -5.09
N GLN A 64 -1.81 3.69 -5.93
CA GLN A 64 -2.26 2.32 -6.21
C GLN A 64 -2.22 1.44 -4.95
N MET A 65 -1.19 1.57 -4.12
CA MET A 65 -1.08 0.83 -2.86
C MET A 65 -2.24 1.16 -1.92
N ARG A 66 -2.55 2.45 -1.74
CA ARG A 66 -3.70 2.91 -0.93
C ARG A 66 -5.03 2.33 -1.44
N LYS A 67 -5.24 2.33 -2.76
CA LYS A 67 -6.44 1.76 -3.38
C LYS A 67 -6.56 0.25 -3.15
N ASN A 68 -5.47 -0.49 -3.35
CA ASN A 68 -5.45 -1.94 -3.15
C ASN A 68 -5.68 -2.30 -1.67
N LEU A 69 -5.05 -1.59 -0.75
CA LEU A 69 -5.25 -1.78 0.69
C LEU A 69 -6.71 -1.53 1.08
N ARG A 70 -7.32 -0.42 0.64
CA ARG A 70 -8.76 -0.15 0.86
C ARG A 70 -9.65 -1.23 0.25
N ALA A 71 -9.35 -1.69 -0.96
CA ALA A 71 -10.12 -2.74 -1.63
C ALA A 71 -10.02 -4.10 -0.92
N SER A 72 -8.90 -4.39 -0.28
CA SER A 72 -8.71 -5.60 0.52
C SER A 72 -9.29 -5.49 1.93
N GLY A 73 -9.89 -4.36 2.31
CA GLY A 73 -10.36 -4.14 3.68
C GLY A 73 -9.21 -3.91 4.67
N LEU A 74 -8.12 -3.28 4.22
CA LEU A 74 -7.01 -2.83 5.04
C LEU A 74 -6.90 -1.30 4.93
N GLY A 75 -8.01 -0.62 5.23
CA GLY A 75 -8.10 0.84 5.15
C GLY A 75 -7.25 1.56 6.21
N PRO A 76 -7.23 2.90 6.18
CA PRO A 76 -6.47 3.67 7.16
C PRO A 76 -6.98 3.39 8.58
N PRO A 77 -6.07 3.34 9.57
CA PRO A 77 -6.39 2.93 10.93
C PRO A 77 -7.49 3.76 11.59
N ASN A 78 -7.66 5.03 11.23
CA ASN A 78 -8.71 5.87 11.81
C ASN A 78 -10.14 5.42 11.42
N GLU A 79 -10.31 4.82 10.25
CA GLU A 79 -11.60 4.25 9.78
C GLU A 79 -11.68 2.73 9.96
N PHE A 80 -10.52 2.06 10.04
CA PHE A 80 -10.43 0.60 10.07
C PHE A 80 -10.07 -0.02 11.42
N SER A 81 -9.58 0.77 12.40
CA SER A 81 -9.15 0.23 13.70
C SER A 81 -10.28 -0.45 14.47
N GLU A 82 -11.54 -0.05 14.25
CA GLU A 82 -12.70 -0.70 14.88
C GLU A 82 -13.09 -2.03 14.21
N LYS A 83 -12.70 -2.25 12.95
CA LYS A 83 -13.01 -3.48 12.18
C LYS A 83 -11.81 -4.40 11.98
N PHE A 84 -10.60 -3.94 12.26
CA PHE A 84 -9.39 -4.73 12.11
C PHE A 84 -9.34 -5.79 13.20
N MET A 85 -9.53 -7.04 12.80
CA MET A 85 -9.65 -8.18 13.72
C MET A 85 -8.29 -8.86 14.01
N GLY A 86 -7.18 -8.15 13.74
CA GLY A 86 -5.82 -8.65 13.92
C GLY A 86 -5.19 -8.29 15.27
N SER A 87 -3.98 -8.81 15.51
CA SER A 87 -3.15 -8.50 16.69
C SER A 87 -2.75 -7.02 16.74
N VAL A 88 -2.40 -6.53 17.93
CA VAL A 88 -1.89 -5.15 18.13
C VAL A 88 -0.67 -4.88 17.23
N GLU A 89 0.28 -5.83 17.15
CA GLU A 89 1.46 -5.72 16.29
C GLU A 89 1.12 -5.57 14.81
N GLN A 90 0.10 -6.32 14.34
CA GLN A 90 -0.39 -6.23 12.97
C GLN A 90 -1.01 -4.86 12.68
N ARG A 91 -1.71 -4.30 13.67
CA ARG A 91 -2.29 -2.96 13.58
C ARG A 91 -1.19 -1.91 13.50
N GLU A 92 -0.19 -1.97 14.38
CA GLU A 92 0.95 -1.04 14.36
C GLU A 92 1.71 -1.08 13.03
N LEU A 93 1.90 -2.27 12.43
CA LEU A 93 2.50 -2.40 11.10
C LEU A 93 1.65 -1.76 10.00
N LEU A 94 0.32 -1.91 10.08
CA LEU A 94 -0.60 -1.28 9.14
C LEU A 94 -0.62 0.25 9.32
N GLU A 95 -0.57 0.73 10.57
CA GLU A 95 -0.45 2.15 10.92
C GLU A 95 0.84 2.75 10.36
N GLU A 96 1.98 2.08 10.54
CA GLU A 96 3.28 2.51 10.00
C GLU A 96 3.27 2.54 8.47
N LEU A 97 2.67 1.53 7.81
CA LEU A 97 2.50 1.50 6.36
C LEU A 97 1.64 2.67 5.86
N TRP A 98 0.51 2.94 6.51
CA TRP A 98 -0.37 4.06 6.15
C TRP A 98 0.25 5.42 6.42
N LEU A 99 1.01 5.56 7.51
CA LEU A 99 1.77 6.76 7.83
C LEU A 99 2.84 7.03 6.77
N HIS A 100 3.50 5.98 6.28
CA HIS A 100 4.46 6.09 5.19
C HIS A 100 3.79 6.39 3.84
N LEU A 101 2.60 5.83 3.59
CA LEU A 101 1.80 6.09 2.39
C LEU A 101 1.25 7.52 2.34
N GLY A 102 1.02 8.12 3.51
CA GLY A 102 0.33 9.40 3.68
C GLY A 102 -1.18 9.28 3.44
N THR A 103 -1.96 10.08 4.15
CA THR A 103 -3.35 10.33 3.78
C THR A 103 -3.40 11.16 2.50
N ASP A 104 -4.53 11.17 1.80
CA ASP A 104 -4.69 11.92 0.53
C ASP A 104 -4.49 13.44 0.69
N ASP A 105 -4.31 13.91 1.92
CA ASP A 105 -4.04 15.29 2.33
C ASP A 105 -2.56 15.73 2.18
N GLU A 106 -1.82 15.09 1.26
CA GLU A 106 -0.69 15.77 0.60
C GLU A 106 -1.17 16.23 -0.78
N GLY A 107 -2.16 17.12 -0.77
CA GLY A 107 -2.44 17.98 -1.91
C GLY A 107 -1.22 18.86 -2.15
N GLU A 108 -0.50 18.60 -3.23
CA GLU A 108 -0.32 19.59 -4.31
C GLU A 108 0.30 18.90 -5.54
N THR A 109 -0.55 18.42 -6.43
CA THR A 109 -0.34 18.74 -7.85
C THR A 109 -1.71 19.05 -8.45
N PRO A 110 -1.92 20.26 -8.98
CA PRO A 110 -3.10 20.58 -9.77
C PRO A 110 -2.97 19.85 -11.11
N TYR A 111 -3.47 18.62 -11.18
CA TYR A 111 -3.83 18.01 -12.48
C TYR A 111 -5.34 18.05 -12.59
N GLY A 112 -5.84 19.25 -12.88
CA GLY A 112 -7.24 19.55 -13.11
C GLY A 112 -7.35 20.98 -13.60
N GLY A 113 -7.01 21.21 -14.87
CA GLY A 113 -7.12 22.54 -15.46
C GLY A 113 -6.52 22.72 -16.86
N GLU A 114 -6.65 21.74 -17.76
CA GLU A 114 -6.70 22.06 -19.19
C GLU A 114 -7.95 21.38 -19.78
N VAL A 115 -9.08 22.09 -19.63
CA VAL A 115 -10.16 22.02 -20.60
C VAL A 115 -10.68 23.46 -20.74
N GLU A 116 -10.03 24.23 -21.60
CA GLU A 116 -10.70 25.35 -22.27
C GLU A 116 -10.82 24.98 -23.75
N TRP A 117 -11.98 25.34 -24.28
CA TRP A 117 -12.62 24.86 -25.50
C TRP A 117 -11.93 25.30 -26.79
#